data_AF-A0A2X4V5B3-F1
#
_entry.id   AF-A0A2X4V5B3-F1
#
_cell.length_a   1.000
_cell.length_b   1.000
_cell.length_c   1.000
_cell.angle_alpha   90.00
_cell.angle_beta   90.00
_cell.angle_gamma   90.00
#
_symmetry.space_group_name_H-M   'P 1'
#
loop_
_entity.id
_entity.type
_entity.pdbx_description
1 polymer ?
#
loop_
_entity_poly.entity_id
_entity_poly.type
_entity_poly.pdbx_seq_one_letter_code
_entity_poly.pdbx_strand_id
1 'polypeptide(L)'
;MSINYPLNKGSQDPYITIAQQQLIRLGYGLPRFGADGVLGDETLSAYGAFLISQGLRAPTDDRPKSITPSGVAALDMAFAALTNDDVGTNIIDERANHPHSGRSVSMPYRPWSKITAVVLHQTATKIGEKVASWHSVPIHIGITRAGKIIQLYYLTEVCNHANGLNRRSVGIEIDGWYAGIEGKPETLWQPKNQPTPRLPMNLPIEQAVAAKAAVQWIVNTVKS
;
A
#
# COMPACT_ATOMS: atom_id res chain seq x y z
N MET A 1 -21.72 -10.38 7.15
CA MET A 1 -22.81 -11.27 7.61
C MET A 1 -22.75 -11.21 9.12
N SER A 2 -23.81 -10.78 9.81
CA SER A 2 -23.71 -10.47 11.24
C SER A 2 -24.14 -11.66 12.09
N ILE A 3 -23.38 -11.98 13.15
CA ILE A 3 -23.80 -12.91 14.19
C ILE A 3 -24.42 -12.14 15.36
N ASN A 4 -25.50 -12.66 15.94
CA ASN A 4 -26.18 -12.04 17.09
C ASN A 4 -25.85 -12.70 18.43
N TYR A 5 -25.04 -13.76 18.42
CA TYR A 5 -24.64 -14.54 19.59
C TYR A 5 -23.18 -15.00 19.44
N PRO A 6 -22.45 -15.27 20.55
CA PRO A 6 -21.08 -15.75 20.47
C PRO A 6 -20.97 -17.15 19.85
N LEU A 7 -20.01 -17.34 18.95
CA LEU A 7 -19.68 -18.66 18.39
C LEU A 7 -18.57 -19.29 19.23
N ASN A 8 -18.84 -20.46 19.81
CA ASN A 8 -17.91 -21.17 20.69
C ASN A 8 -17.04 -22.17 19.91
N LYS A 9 -15.90 -22.56 20.50
CA LYS A 9 -15.03 -23.63 19.96
C LYS A 9 -15.86 -24.85 19.52
N GLY A 10 -15.57 -25.35 18.32
CA GLY A 10 -16.27 -26.47 17.69
C GLY A 10 -17.52 -26.08 16.89
N SER A 11 -17.92 -24.80 16.90
CA SER A 11 -18.99 -24.32 16.01
C SER A 11 -18.61 -24.47 14.54
N GLN A 12 -19.62 -24.62 13.68
CA GLN A 12 -19.53 -24.73 12.21
C GLN A 12 -20.46 -23.72 11.51
N ASP A 13 -20.80 -22.64 12.19
CA ASP A 13 -21.56 -21.53 11.62
C ASP A 13 -20.91 -21.02 10.31
N PRO A 14 -21.69 -20.71 9.26
CA PRO A 14 -21.15 -20.22 7.98
C PRO A 14 -20.22 -19.01 8.10
N TYR A 15 -20.40 -18.17 9.14
CA TYR A 15 -19.52 -17.04 9.39
C TYR A 15 -18.09 -17.45 9.73
N ILE A 16 -17.86 -18.66 10.26
CA ILE A 16 -16.51 -19.10 10.66
C ILE A 16 -15.57 -19.16 9.47
N THR A 17 -16.05 -19.70 8.33
CA THR A 17 -15.27 -19.70 7.08
C THR A 17 -14.91 -18.28 6.65
N ILE A 18 -15.85 -17.33 6.79
CA ILE A 18 -15.62 -15.91 6.48
C ILE A 18 -14.53 -15.34 7.41
N ALA A 19 -14.67 -15.53 8.72
CA ALA A 19 -13.71 -15.03 9.71
C ALA A 19 -12.30 -15.59 9.48
N GLN A 20 -12.17 -16.89 9.20
CA GLN A 20 -10.90 -17.53 8.90
C GLN A 20 -10.25 -16.92 7.64
N GLN A 21 -11.03 -16.72 6.57
CA GLN A 21 -10.54 -16.08 5.34
C GLN A 21 -10.10 -14.62 5.56
N GLN A 22 -10.87 -13.86 6.34
CA GLN A 22 -10.54 -12.47 6.69
C GLN A 22 -9.24 -12.40 7.49
N LEU A 23 -9.09 -13.24 8.52
CA LEU A 23 -7.88 -13.31 9.34
C LEU A 23 -6.65 -13.66 8.49
N ILE A 24 -6.76 -14.64 7.58
CA ILE A 24 -5.68 -15.00 6.64
C ILE A 24 -5.30 -13.79 5.77
N ARG A 25 -6.29 -13.10 5.19
CA ARG A 25 -6.05 -11.93 4.34
C ARG A 25 -5.46 -10.74 5.09
N LEU A 26 -5.81 -10.57 6.37
CA LEU A 26 -5.21 -9.59 7.27
C LEU A 26 -3.81 -10.00 7.76
N GLY A 27 -3.30 -11.16 7.36
CA GLY A 27 -1.94 -11.62 7.65
C GLY A 27 -1.79 -12.48 8.90
N TYR A 28 -2.88 -12.90 9.53
CA TYR A 28 -2.84 -13.82 10.66
C TYR A 28 -2.73 -15.26 10.17
N GLY A 29 -1.66 -15.96 10.57
CA GLY A 29 -1.38 -17.32 10.12
C GLY A 29 -2.37 -18.35 10.69
N LEU A 30 -3.01 -19.12 9.80
CA LEU A 30 -3.71 -20.36 10.13
C LEU A 30 -2.95 -21.55 9.49
N PRO A 31 -2.81 -22.72 10.16
CA PRO A 31 -2.05 -23.85 9.63
C PRO A 31 -2.76 -24.61 8.49
N ARG A 32 -2.06 -25.62 7.96
CA ARG A 32 -2.21 -26.37 6.67
C ARG A 32 -3.62 -26.68 6.16
N PHE A 33 -4.67 -26.75 6.98
CA PHE A 33 -6.04 -27.03 6.56
C PHE A 33 -6.91 -25.78 6.36
N GLY A 34 -6.40 -24.58 6.65
CA GLY A 34 -7.00 -23.31 6.23
C GLY A 34 -8.42 -23.08 6.75
N ALA A 35 -9.17 -22.18 6.10
CA ALA A 35 -10.55 -21.85 6.43
C ALA A 35 -11.51 -23.05 6.22
N ASP A 36 -11.46 -24.02 7.12
CA ASP A 36 -12.18 -25.29 7.12
C ASP A 36 -13.63 -25.17 7.64
N GLY A 37 -14.04 -23.98 8.07
CA GLY A 37 -15.37 -23.71 8.60
C GLY A 37 -15.59 -24.21 10.01
N VAL A 38 -14.56 -24.72 10.71
CA VAL A 38 -14.66 -25.19 12.09
C VAL A 38 -13.91 -24.24 13.02
N LEU A 39 -14.56 -23.79 14.10
CA LEU A 39 -13.91 -22.90 15.08
C LEU A 39 -12.96 -23.68 15.99
N GLY A 40 -11.73 -23.87 15.52
CA GLY A 40 -10.64 -24.50 16.23
C GLY A 40 -9.82 -23.57 17.13
N ASP A 41 -8.83 -24.16 17.79
CA ASP A 41 -7.93 -23.47 18.71
C ASP A 41 -7.01 -22.49 17.99
N GLU A 42 -6.67 -22.80 16.76
CA GLU A 42 -5.83 -22.01 15.86
C GLU A 42 -6.57 -20.75 15.41
N THR A 43 -7.84 -20.90 15.00
CA THR A 43 -8.71 -19.76 14.66
C THR A 43 -8.89 -18.84 15.87
N LEU A 44 -9.10 -19.40 17.07
CA LEU A 44 -9.22 -18.62 18.30
C LEU A 44 -7.91 -17.92 18.68
N SER A 45 -6.75 -18.55 18.48
CA SER A 45 -5.45 -17.92 18.69
C SER A 45 -5.22 -16.75 17.72
N ALA A 46 -5.47 -16.96 16.42
CA ALA A 46 -5.34 -15.91 15.40
C ALA A 46 -6.30 -14.74 15.65
N TYR A 47 -7.56 -15.05 16.00
CA TYR A 47 -8.55 -14.05 16.38
C TYR A 47 -8.14 -13.30 17.67
N GLY A 48 -7.56 -13.98 18.66
CA GLY A 48 -7.02 -13.34 19.85
C GLY A 48 -5.90 -12.34 19.53
N ALA A 49 -4.95 -12.73 18.68
CA ALA A 49 -3.88 -11.85 18.21
C ALA A 49 -4.45 -10.62 17.47
N PHE A 50 -5.47 -10.82 16.62
CA PHE A 50 -6.20 -9.73 15.98
C PHE A 50 -6.82 -8.77 16.99
N LEU A 51 -7.54 -9.27 17.99
CA LEU A 51 -8.17 -8.40 19.00
C LEU A 51 -7.14 -7.59 19.80
N ILE A 52 -5.98 -8.18 20.11
CA ILE A 52 -4.86 -7.46 20.74
C ILE A 52 -4.35 -6.35 19.81
N SER A 53 -4.19 -6.64 18.51
CA SER A 53 -3.76 -5.65 17.51
C SER A 53 -4.73 -4.48 17.38
N GLN A 54 -6.03 -4.71 17.60
CA GLN A 54 -7.07 -3.68 17.57
C GLN A 54 -7.23 -2.96 18.92
N GLY A 55 -6.42 -3.30 19.94
CA GLY A 55 -6.54 -2.73 21.28
C GLY A 55 -7.81 -3.16 22.03
N LEU A 56 -8.50 -4.19 21.55
CA LEU A 56 -9.73 -4.72 22.15
C LEU A 56 -9.43 -5.73 23.28
N ARG A 57 -8.17 -6.15 23.41
CA ARG A 57 -7.67 -7.08 24.43
C ARG A 57 -6.24 -6.76 24.82
N ALA A 58 -5.85 -7.14 26.04
CA ALA A 58 -4.48 -7.02 26.48
C ALA A 58 -3.64 -8.21 25.98
N PRO A 59 -2.33 -8.03 25.68
CA PRO A 59 -1.43 -9.13 25.34
C PRO A 59 -1.33 -10.24 26.41
N THR A 60 -1.67 -9.92 27.65
CA THR A 60 -1.66 -10.83 28.81
C THR A 60 -2.95 -11.61 28.98
N ASP A 61 -3.99 -11.33 28.18
CA ASP A 61 -5.27 -12.04 28.30
C ASP A 61 -5.16 -13.46 27.75
N ASP A 62 -5.88 -14.40 28.38
CA ASP A 62 -6.01 -15.76 27.87
C ASP A 62 -6.58 -15.82 26.45
N ARG A 63 -6.29 -16.89 25.70
CA ARG A 63 -6.89 -17.11 24.38
C ARG A 63 -8.43 -16.98 24.45
N PRO A 64 -9.08 -16.29 23.48
CA PRO A 64 -10.54 -16.17 23.49
C PRO A 64 -11.18 -17.55 23.40
N LYS A 65 -12.31 -17.73 24.10
CA LYS A 65 -13.09 -18.98 24.07
C LYS A 65 -14.18 -18.97 22.99
N SER A 66 -14.45 -17.81 22.40
CA SER A 66 -15.49 -17.60 21.40
C SER A 66 -15.19 -16.40 20.50
N ILE A 67 -15.85 -16.36 19.34
CA ILE A 67 -15.96 -15.17 18.49
C ILE A 67 -17.24 -14.43 18.90
N THR A 68 -17.11 -13.17 19.32
CA THR A 68 -18.22 -12.34 19.81
C THR A 68 -18.78 -11.43 18.72
N PRO A 69 -20.05 -10.99 18.79
CA PRO A 69 -20.60 -10.03 17.84
C PRO A 69 -19.78 -8.74 17.71
N SER A 70 -19.23 -8.23 18.83
CA SER A 70 -18.40 -7.02 18.83
C SER A 70 -17.08 -7.21 18.09
N GLY A 71 -16.40 -8.35 18.27
CA GLY A 71 -15.16 -8.60 17.56
C GLY A 71 -15.38 -9.07 16.12
N VAL A 72 -16.55 -9.61 15.77
CA VAL A 72 -17.02 -9.73 14.37
C VAL A 72 -17.11 -8.37 13.71
N ALA A 73 -17.80 -7.41 14.34
CA ALA A 73 -17.88 -6.06 13.79
C ALA A 73 -16.50 -5.44 13.59
N ALA A 74 -15.58 -5.63 14.54
CA ALA A 74 -14.20 -5.17 14.40
C ALA A 74 -13.45 -5.86 13.24
N LEU A 75 -13.60 -7.18 13.10
CA LEU A 75 -12.98 -7.97 12.03
C LEU A 75 -13.52 -7.58 10.65
N ASP A 76 -14.84 -7.43 10.53
CA ASP A 76 -15.51 -6.95 9.32
C ASP A 76 -15.07 -5.53 8.97
N MET A 77 -14.93 -4.62 9.94
CA MET A 77 -14.41 -3.27 9.69
C MET A 77 -12.94 -3.26 9.28
N ALA A 78 -12.09 -4.04 9.94
CA ALA A 78 -10.67 -4.15 9.58
C ALA A 78 -10.49 -4.78 8.19
N PHE A 79 -11.29 -5.80 7.89
CA PHE A 79 -11.30 -6.41 6.56
C PHE A 79 -11.87 -5.47 5.51
N ALA A 80 -12.96 -4.74 5.80
CA ALA A 80 -13.50 -3.72 4.91
C ALA A 80 -12.49 -2.61 4.65
N ALA A 81 -11.69 -2.21 5.65
CA ALA A 81 -10.59 -1.27 5.47
C ALA A 81 -9.47 -1.84 4.58
N LEU A 82 -9.14 -3.13 4.73
CA LEU A 82 -8.22 -3.83 3.83
C LEU A 82 -8.76 -3.93 2.40
N THR A 83 -10.06 -4.18 2.22
CA THR A 83 -10.69 -4.23 0.90
C THR A 83 -10.99 -2.84 0.32
N ASN A 84 -11.05 -1.81 1.18
CA ASN A 84 -11.09 -0.42 0.75
C ASN A 84 -9.70 0.09 0.33
N ASP A 85 -8.62 -0.47 0.90
CA ASP A 85 -7.26 -0.41 0.33
C ASP A 85 -7.15 -1.25 -0.98
N ASP A 86 -8.10 -2.17 -1.24
CA ASP A 86 -8.31 -2.94 -2.49
C ASP A 86 -9.45 -2.36 -3.37
N VAL A 87 -9.88 -1.10 -3.13
CA VAL A 87 -10.57 -0.33 -4.17
C VAL A 87 -9.55 -0.25 -5.29
N GLY A 88 -9.75 -1.12 -6.29
CA GLY A 88 -8.72 -1.57 -7.21
C GLY A 88 -7.73 -0.46 -7.52
N THR A 89 -6.45 -0.74 -7.29
CA THR A 89 -5.37 0.13 -7.74
C THR A 89 -5.57 0.27 -9.25
N ASN A 90 -6.34 1.28 -9.68
CA ASN A 90 -6.63 1.57 -11.07
C ASN A 90 -5.35 2.21 -11.62
N ILE A 91 -4.33 1.36 -11.72
CA ILE A 91 -3.03 1.68 -12.25
C ILE A 91 -3.26 1.88 -13.73
N ILE A 92 -3.07 3.10 -14.18
CA ILE A 92 -3.08 3.45 -15.59
C ILE A 92 -1.75 2.94 -16.15
N ASP A 93 -1.82 1.83 -16.90
CA ASP A 93 -0.64 1.21 -17.51
C ASP A 93 -0.24 1.96 -18.78
N GLU A 94 0.86 2.71 -18.69
CA GLU A 94 1.41 3.53 -19.77
C GLU A 94 2.77 3.01 -20.26
N ARG A 95 3.17 1.79 -19.86
CA ARG A 95 4.47 1.23 -20.23
C ARG A 95 4.68 1.15 -21.74
N ALA A 96 3.62 0.84 -22.49
CA ALA A 96 3.68 0.77 -23.95
C ALA A 96 3.78 2.15 -24.62
N ASN A 97 3.36 3.22 -23.92
CA ASN A 97 3.34 4.59 -24.45
C ASN A 97 4.53 5.42 -23.96
N HIS A 98 5.23 4.97 -22.91
CA HIS A 98 6.39 5.66 -22.40
C HIS A 98 7.55 5.57 -23.40
N PRO A 99 8.32 6.65 -23.62
CA PRO A 99 9.30 6.68 -24.71
C PRO A 99 10.57 5.83 -24.47
N HIS A 100 10.88 5.43 -23.22
CA HIS A 100 12.10 4.67 -22.85
C HIS A 100 13.42 5.15 -23.52
N SER A 101 13.54 6.45 -23.81
CA SER A 101 14.63 7.03 -24.58
C SER A 101 15.04 8.41 -24.07
N GLY A 102 16.22 8.89 -24.45
CA GLY A 102 16.77 10.16 -23.97
C GLY A 102 16.94 10.18 -22.44
N ARG A 103 16.35 11.17 -21.77
CA ARG A 103 16.34 11.25 -20.29
C ARG A 103 15.60 10.07 -19.64
N SER A 104 14.70 9.44 -20.37
CA SER A 104 13.86 8.31 -19.97
C SER A 104 14.46 6.95 -20.34
N VAL A 105 15.72 6.88 -20.75
CA VAL A 105 16.36 5.62 -21.14
C VAL A 105 16.23 4.57 -20.02
N SER A 106 15.72 3.39 -20.38
CA SER A 106 15.76 2.23 -19.50
C SER A 106 17.05 1.43 -19.72
N MET A 107 17.54 0.86 -18.63
CA MET A 107 18.61 -0.12 -18.61
C MET A 107 18.01 -1.54 -18.55
N PRO A 108 18.82 -2.60 -18.77
CA PRO A 108 18.32 -3.97 -18.83
C PRO A 108 17.47 -4.35 -17.62
N TYR A 109 16.48 -5.21 -17.86
CA TYR A 109 15.66 -5.80 -16.82
C TYR A 109 16.52 -6.46 -15.74
N ARG A 110 16.13 -6.29 -14.47
CA ARG A 110 16.71 -6.96 -13.31
C ARG A 110 15.75 -8.03 -12.79
N PRO A 111 16.26 -9.13 -12.21
CA PRO A 111 15.40 -10.14 -11.59
C PRO A 111 14.71 -9.56 -10.34
N TRP A 112 13.53 -10.09 -10.01
CA TRP A 112 12.72 -9.66 -8.86
C TRP A 112 13.51 -9.66 -7.55
N SER A 113 14.38 -10.64 -7.33
CA SER A 113 15.24 -10.76 -6.15
C SER A 113 16.24 -9.61 -5.95
N LYS A 114 16.45 -8.77 -6.97
CA LYS A 114 17.29 -7.57 -6.85
C LYS A 114 16.50 -6.32 -6.46
N ILE A 115 15.17 -6.36 -6.47
CA ILE A 115 14.33 -5.25 -6.02
C ILE A 115 14.16 -5.39 -4.51
N THR A 116 14.85 -4.55 -3.74
CA THR A 116 14.86 -4.62 -2.27
C THR A 116 14.41 -3.30 -1.63
N ALA A 117 13.96 -2.33 -2.42
CA ALA A 117 13.64 -1.00 -1.94
C ALA A 117 12.54 -0.34 -2.78
N VAL A 118 11.79 0.55 -2.13
CA VAL A 118 10.92 1.54 -2.76
C VAL A 118 11.48 2.91 -2.40
N VAL A 119 11.65 3.80 -3.38
CA VAL A 119 12.14 5.16 -3.17
C VAL A 119 11.03 6.13 -3.53
N LEU A 120 10.63 6.96 -2.57
CA LEU A 120 9.64 8.02 -2.76
C LEU A 120 10.34 9.32 -3.16
N HIS A 121 9.76 9.99 -4.15
CA HIS A 121 10.20 11.28 -4.67
C HIS A 121 9.02 12.26 -4.69
N GLN A 122 9.36 13.53 -4.81
CA GLN A 122 8.43 14.59 -5.12
C GLN A 122 8.91 15.34 -6.36
N THR A 123 7.99 15.66 -7.27
CA THR A 123 8.35 16.22 -8.58
C THR A 123 9.05 17.58 -8.52
N ALA A 124 8.98 18.27 -7.37
CA ALA A 124 9.43 19.66 -7.16
C ALA A 124 8.79 20.67 -8.14
N THR A 125 7.70 20.28 -8.80
CA THR A 125 6.91 21.05 -9.76
C THR A 125 5.46 20.58 -9.72
N LYS A 126 4.62 21.07 -10.63
CA LYS A 126 3.26 20.57 -10.83
C LYS A 126 3.15 20.02 -12.25
N ILE A 127 3.25 18.70 -12.38
CA ILE A 127 3.09 17.97 -13.65
C ILE A 127 1.60 17.91 -14.02
N GLY A 128 0.73 17.68 -13.03
CA GLY A 128 -0.72 17.66 -13.19
C GLY A 128 -1.32 16.32 -13.61
N GLU A 129 -2.60 16.36 -14.01
CA GLU A 129 -3.50 15.20 -14.07
C GLU A 129 -3.52 14.45 -15.41
N LYS A 130 -2.88 15.01 -16.43
CA LYS A 130 -2.85 14.44 -17.78
C LYS A 130 -1.75 13.39 -17.84
N VAL A 131 -2.15 12.16 -18.14
CA VAL A 131 -1.25 10.99 -18.20
C VAL A 131 -0.02 11.24 -19.09
N ALA A 132 -0.22 11.77 -20.30
CA ALA A 132 0.87 12.07 -21.22
C ALA A 132 1.92 13.07 -20.70
N SER A 133 1.59 13.92 -19.71
CA SER A 133 2.58 14.83 -19.09
C SER A 133 3.68 14.06 -18.33
N TRP A 134 3.39 12.84 -17.90
CA TRP A 134 4.28 11.99 -17.12
C TRP A 134 5.27 11.20 -17.97
N HIS A 135 5.09 11.14 -19.29
CA HIS A 135 5.99 10.41 -20.19
C HIS A 135 7.42 10.96 -20.26
N SER A 136 7.64 12.18 -19.73
CA SER A 136 8.97 12.78 -19.60
C SER A 136 9.71 12.42 -18.30
N VAL A 137 9.04 11.72 -17.37
CA VAL A 137 9.56 11.42 -16.04
C VAL A 137 10.20 10.02 -16.04
N PRO A 138 11.50 9.90 -15.71
CA PRO A 138 12.19 8.61 -15.65
C PRO A 138 11.93 7.88 -14.32
N ILE A 139 10.68 7.55 -14.02
CA ILE A 139 10.24 6.91 -12.76
C ILE A 139 9.29 5.75 -13.06
N HIS A 140 9.30 4.68 -12.26
CA HIS A 140 8.35 3.56 -12.45
C HIS A 140 6.90 3.97 -12.30
N ILE A 141 6.56 4.71 -11.24
CA ILE A 141 5.20 5.09 -10.88
C ILE A 141 5.09 6.59 -10.68
N GLY A 142 4.12 7.22 -11.35
CA GLY A 142 3.71 8.59 -11.11
C GLY A 142 2.39 8.66 -10.33
N ILE A 143 2.27 9.62 -9.42
CA ILE A 143 1.05 9.84 -8.62
C ILE A 143 0.60 11.28 -8.73
N THR A 144 -0.56 11.48 -9.34
CA THR A 144 -1.16 12.81 -9.50
C THR A 144 -1.79 13.32 -8.21
N ARG A 145 -2.15 14.60 -8.16
CA ARG A 145 -2.79 15.18 -6.97
C ARG A 145 -4.21 14.66 -6.74
N ALA A 146 -4.90 14.24 -7.79
CA ALA A 146 -6.19 13.56 -7.70
C ALA A 146 -6.08 12.03 -7.47
N GLY A 147 -4.90 11.53 -7.06
CA GLY A 147 -4.74 10.13 -6.68
C GLY A 147 -4.66 9.13 -7.84
N LYS A 148 -4.45 9.57 -9.09
CA LYS A 148 -4.21 8.63 -10.19
C LYS A 148 -2.83 8.01 -10.04
N ILE A 149 -2.75 6.69 -10.12
CA ILE A 149 -1.50 5.93 -10.14
C ILE A 149 -1.20 5.58 -11.60
N ILE A 150 -0.05 6.01 -12.11
CA ILE A 150 0.35 5.83 -13.51
C ILE A 150 1.62 5.00 -13.54
N GLN A 151 1.60 3.84 -14.19
CA GLN A 151 2.79 3.01 -14.38
C GLN A 151 3.45 3.30 -15.71
N LEU A 152 4.71 3.76 -15.65
CA LEU A 152 5.49 4.19 -16.80
C LEU A 152 6.56 3.17 -17.19
N TYR A 153 7.06 2.38 -16.24
CA TYR A 153 8.05 1.32 -16.48
C TYR A 153 7.60 0.00 -15.83
N TYR A 154 8.07 -1.13 -16.35
CA TYR A 154 7.98 -2.40 -15.62
C TYR A 154 8.75 -2.29 -14.30
N LEU A 155 8.27 -2.92 -13.23
CA LEU A 155 8.97 -2.90 -11.93
C LEU A 155 10.37 -3.52 -11.98
N THR A 156 10.60 -4.41 -12.95
CA THR A 156 11.89 -5.04 -13.25
C THR A 156 12.78 -4.20 -14.16
N GLU A 157 12.33 -3.10 -14.74
CA GLU A 157 13.20 -2.20 -15.49
C GLU A 157 14.01 -1.30 -14.58
N VAL A 158 15.21 -0.95 -15.02
CA VAL A 158 16.05 0.04 -14.35
C VAL A 158 15.86 1.37 -15.06
N CYS A 159 15.31 2.38 -14.36
CA CYS A 159 15.22 3.75 -14.84
C CYS A 159 16.05 4.70 -13.94
N ASN A 160 16.35 5.89 -14.44
CA ASN A 160 17.24 6.83 -13.76
C ASN A 160 16.47 7.77 -12.80
N HIS A 161 16.24 7.31 -11.56
CA HIS A 161 15.43 8.05 -10.59
C HIS A 161 16.09 8.31 -9.23
N ALA A 162 17.06 7.49 -8.81
CA ALA A 162 17.65 7.51 -7.46
C ALA A 162 19.16 7.21 -7.45
N ASN A 163 19.88 7.54 -8.53
CA ASN A 163 21.34 7.35 -8.64
C ASN A 163 21.78 5.91 -8.29
N GLY A 164 22.61 5.74 -7.25
CA GLY A 164 23.14 4.43 -6.82
C GLY A 164 22.07 3.41 -6.39
N LEU A 165 20.83 3.84 -6.15
CA LEU A 165 19.72 2.94 -5.81
C LEU A 165 18.96 2.40 -7.02
N ASN A 166 19.13 2.98 -8.22
CA ASN A 166 18.40 2.62 -9.44
C ASN A 166 18.35 1.10 -9.70
N ARG A 167 19.43 0.37 -9.39
CA ARG A 167 19.54 -1.08 -9.66
C ARG A 167 18.81 -1.97 -8.67
N ARG A 168 18.33 -1.43 -7.54
CA ARG A 168 17.69 -2.19 -6.45
C ARG A 168 16.35 -1.63 -5.98
N SER A 169 15.84 -0.58 -6.64
CA SER A 169 14.63 0.10 -6.22
C SER A 169 13.58 0.24 -7.31
N VAL A 170 12.33 0.25 -6.88
CA VAL A 170 11.22 0.86 -7.63
C VAL A 170 11.06 2.30 -7.14
N GLY A 171 10.93 3.25 -8.06
CA GLY A 171 10.70 4.65 -7.77
C GLY A 171 9.22 5.03 -7.86
N ILE A 172 8.78 5.90 -6.96
CA ILE A 172 7.48 6.56 -7.02
C ILE A 172 7.69 8.06 -6.99
N GLU A 173 7.10 8.79 -7.93
CA GLU A 173 7.16 10.24 -8.02
C GLU A 173 5.77 10.83 -7.72
N ILE A 174 5.70 11.70 -6.70
CA ILE A 174 4.44 12.29 -6.22
C ILE A 174 4.36 13.75 -6.68
N ASP A 175 3.29 14.11 -7.38
CA ASP A 175 3.11 15.43 -7.99
C ASP A 175 2.99 16.57 -6.96
N GLY A 176 3.90 17.52 -7.02
CA GLY A 176 3.97 18.65 -6.10
C GLY A 176 5.36 18.96 -5.58
N TRP A 177 5.41 20.01 -4.75
CA TRP A 177 6.56 20.40 -3.96
C TRP A 177 6.14 20.59 -2.49
N TYR A 178 6.75 19.85 -1.59
CA TYR A 178 6.41 19.72 -0.19
C TYR A 178 7.62 20.06 0.69
N ALA A 179 7.33 20.46 1.93
CA ALA A 179 8.36 20.62 2.95
C ALA A 179 9.11 19.30 3.16
N GLY A 180 10.43 19.37 3.36
CA GLY A 180 11.25 18.20 3.66
C GLY A 180 10.97 17.61 5.05
N ILE A 181 10.46 18.41 5.97
CA ILE A 181 10.03 18.01 7.30
C ILE A 181 8.60 18.51 7.53
N GLU A 182 7.72 17.62 7.97
CA GLU A 182 6.34 17.95 8.31
C GLU A 182 6.27 19.07 9.37
N GLY A 183 5.39 20.05 9.14
CA GLY A 183 5.25 21.21 10.02
C GLY A 183 6.36 22.26 9.91
N LYS A 184 7.40 22.03 9.08
CA LYS A 184 8.52 22.96 8.89
C LYS A 184 8.61 23.48 7.45
N PRO A 185 7.78 24.47 7.07
CA PRO A 185 7.71 24.96 5.68
C PRO A 185 9.05 25.47 5.12
N GLU A 186 9.95 25.94 5.97
CA GLU A 186 11.30 26.41 5.62
C GLU A 186 12.21 25.31 5.05
N THR A 187 11.85 24.04 5.24
CA THR A 187 12.61 22.89 4.72
C THR A 187 12.24 22.52 3.29
N LEU A 188 11.31 23.25 2.67
CA LEU A 188 11.01 23.12 1.25
C LEU A 188 12.25 23.48 0.42
N TRP A 189 12.64 22.57 -0.47
CA TRP A 189 13.67 22.86 -1.47
C TRP A 189 13.22 23.98 -2.41
N GLN A 190 14.07 25.00 -2.57
CA GLN A 190 13.82 26.13 -3.45
C GLN A 190 14.62 25.99 -4.76
N PRO A 191 14.00 26.20 -5.93
CA PRO A 191 14.74 26.29 -7.18
C PRO A 191 15.68 27.49 -7.18
N LYS A 192 16.79 27.35 -7.90
CA LYS A 192 17.73 28.45 -8.12
C LYS A 192 17.05 29.59 -8.88
N ASN A 193 17.41 30.82 -8.53
CA ASN A 193 16.98 32.05 -9.20
C ASN A 193 15.48 32.35 -9.14
N GLN A 194 14.76 31.81 -8.14
CA GLN A 194 13.36 32.18 -7.96
C GLN A 194 13.24 33.50 -7.17
N PRO A 195 12.60 34.56 -7.73
CA PRO A 195 12.52 35.87 -7.07
C PRO A 195 11.76 35.83 -5.75
N THR A 196 10.75 34.97 -5.68
CA THR A 196 9.91 34.76 -4.50
C THR A 196 9.96 33.29 -4.11
N PRO A 197 10.36 32.95 -2.87
CA PRO A 197 10.31 31.58 -2.38
C PRO A 197 8.91 30.99 -2.50
N ARG A 198 8.82 29.73 -2.93
CA ARG A 198 7.54 29.01 -2.92
C ARG A 198 7.16 28.66 -1.49
N LEU A 199 5.86 28.59 -1.26
CA LEU A 199 5.30 27.89 -0.10
C LEU A 199 5.07 26.42 -0.45
N PRO A 200 5.19 25.50 0.52
CA PRO A 200 4.91 24.08 0.28
C PRO A 200 3.44 23.89 -0.09
N MET A 201 3.20 22.96 -0.99
CA MET A 201 1.85 22.51 -1.31
C MET A 201 1.30 21.66 -0.16
N ASN A 202 -0.03 21.61 -0.04
CA ASN A 202 -0.68 20.56 0.73
C ASN A 202 -0.59 19.23 -0.01
N LEU A 203 -0.58 18.13 0.75
CA LEU A 203 -0.76 16.77 0.26
C LEU A 203 -2.27 16.42 0.33
N PRO A 204 -3.00 16.32 -0.79
CA PRO A 204 -4.38 15.88 -0.80
C PRO A 204 -4.52 14.45 -0.24
N ILE A 205 -5.64 14.18 0.42
CA ILE A 205 -5.91 12.86 1.00
C ILE A 205 -5.88 11.75 -0.06
N GLU A 206 -6.44 12.00 -1.24
CA GLU A 206 -6.46 11.01 -2.33
C GLU A 206 -5.05 10.72 -2.87
N GLN A 207 -4.19 11.73 -2.92
CA GLN A 207 -2.79 11.56 -3.29
C GLN A 207 -2.02 10.73 -2.25
N ALA A 208 -2.28 10.95 -0.96
CA ALA A 208 -1.68 10.17 0.12
C ALA A 208 -2.17 8.70 0.11
N VAL A 209 -3.46 8.48 -0.10
CA VAL A 209 -4.06 7.14 -0.25
C VAL A 209 -3.46 6.42 -1.46
N ALA A 210 -3.35 7.10 -2.61
CA ALA A 210 -2.74 6.53 -3.81
C ALA A 210 -1.26 6.18 -3.60
N ALA A 211 -0.49 7.02 -2.89
CA ALA A 211 0.90 6.73 -2.55
C ALA A 211 1.03 5.48 -1.68
N LYS A 212 0.19 5.35 -0.64
CA LYS A 212 0.13 4.16 0.20
C LYS A 212 -0.22 2.91 -0.63
N ALA A 213 -1.26 2.99 -1.46
CA ALA A 213 -1.72 1.90 -2.30
C ALA A 213 -0.63 1.45 -3.30
N ALA A 214 0.08 2.39 -3.92
CA ALA A 214 1.19 2.08 -4.83
C ALA A 214 2.33 1.35 -4.12
N VAL A 215 2.70 1.78 -2.90
CA VAL A 215 3.73 1.08 -2.09
C VAL A 215 3.28 -0.35 -1.76
N GLN A 216 2.04 -0.53 -1.29
CA GLN A 216 1.48 -1.85 -0.98
C GLN A 216 1.47 -2.75 -2.21
N TRP A 217 1.03 -2.24 -3.37
CA TRP A 217 1.02 -2.98 -4.63
C TRP A 217 2.42 -3.40 -5.07
N ILE A 218 3.41 -2.50 -4.99
CA ILE A 218 4.81 -2.83 -5.32
C ILE A 218 5.33 -3.93 -4.39
N VAL A 219 5.15 -3.79 -3.07
CA VAL A 219 5.63 -4.76 -2.08
C VAL A 219 4.96 -6.13 -2.29
N ASN A 220 3.67 -6.15 -2.60
CA ASN A 220 2.95 -7.39 -2.89
C ASN A 220 3.35 -8.05 -4.20
N THR A 221 3.73 -7.25 -5.21
CA THR A 221 4.15 -7.74 -6.53
C THR A 221 5.60 -8.24 -6.52
N VAL A 222 6.47 -7.59 -5.76
CA VAL A 222 7.92 -7.91 -5.69
C VAL A 222 8.22 -9.14 -4.81
N LYS A 223 7.20 -9.91 -4.40
CA LYS A 223 7.38 -11.07 -3.53
C LYS A 223 8.33 -12.11 -4.15
N SER A 224 9.42 -12.31 -3.41
CA SER A 224 10.46 -13.32 -3.53
C SER A 224 9.92 -14.75 -3.49
#